data_AF-A0A416P8Z3-F1
#
_entry.id   AF-A0A416P8Z3-F1
#
_cell.length_a   1.000
_cell.length_b   1.000
_cell.length_c   1.000
_cell.angle_alpha   90.00
_cell.angle_beta   90.00
_cell.angle_gamma   90.00
#
_symmetry.space_group_name_H-M   'P 1'
#
loop_
_entity.id
_entity.type
_entity.pdbx_description
1 polymer ?
#
loop_
_entity_poly.entity_id
_entity_poly.type
_entity_poly.pdbx_seq_one_letter_code
_entity_poly.pdbx_strand_id
1 'polypeptide(L)'
;MRIINRGRGTGKTAMLISTAYVTGKPIITSTKSNKNSLMDMAKTMCMSNNIEVYTINEWLEFHRSYTPNNEILIDDVDLILGEVLSKFLNVNVIAGTMTVPMDDVKNDIKETDKKHGYWLALDECANEGVYCSVCNKKVYKLNYANQKLKSKYCPNCGAIMDGKEATETDKNDDRPQCCIDHDKYFSTCDTCEFGE
;
A
#
# COMPACT_ATOMS: atom_id res chain seq x y z
N MET A 1 -6.21 17.49 7.34
CA MET A 1 -5.06 16.56 7.46
C MET A 1 -5.40 15.51 8.53
N ARG A 2 -5.17 14.22 8.26
CA ARG A 2 -5.30 13.13 9.24
C ARG A 2 -3.91 12.60 9.57
N ILE A 3 -3.56 12.47 10.85
CA ILE A 3 -2.29 11.88 11.30
C ILE A 3 -2.49 10.38 11.49
N ILE A 4 -1.64 9.56 10.86
CA ILE A 4 -1.65 8.11 11.04
C ILE A 4 -0.55 7.75 12.04
N ASN A 5 -0.90 7.67 13.33
CA ASN A 5 0.04 7.27 14.38
C ASN A 5 -0.04 5.75 14.60
N ARG A 6 0.98 5.02 14.14
CA ARG A 6 1.10 3.56 14.35
C ARG A 6 2.50 3.20 14.82
N GLY A 7 2.62 2.10 15.57
CA GLY A 7 3.88 1.57 16.07
C GLY A 7 4.92 1.30 14.96
N ARG A 8 6.17 1.04 15.37
CA ARG A 8 7.26 0.71 14.44
C ARG A 8 6.97 -0.65 13.75
N GLY A 9 7.33 -0.77 12.47
CA GLY A 9 7.20 -2.03 11.72
C GLY A 9 5.79 -2.39 11.27
N THR A 10 4.77 -1.57 11.52
CA THR A 10 3.37 -1.89 11.17
C THR A 10 3.01 -1.65 9.68
N GLY A 11 4.01 -1.53 8.79
CA GLY A 11 3.80 -1.33 7.36
C GLY A 11 3.24 0.06 6.98
N LYS A 12 3.52 1.12 7.74
CA LYS A 12 3.07 2.50 7.44
C LYS A 12 3.44 2.93 6.02
N THR A 13 4.70 2.75 5.65
CA THR A 13 5.24 3.08 4.33
C THR A 13 4.54 2.31 3.20
N ALA A 14 4.31 1.02 3.38
CA ALA A 14 3.59 0.19 2.41
C ALA A 14 2.11 0.62 2.26
N MET A 15 1.45 1.00 3.36
CA MET A 15 0.11 1.56 3.33
C MET A 15 0.07 2.89 2.57
N LEU A 16 1.08 3.75 2.78
CA LEU A 16 1.19 5.06 2.15
C LEU A 16 1.41 4.92 0.63
N ILE A 17 2.32 4.03 0.20
CA ILE A 17 2.54 3.68 -1.22
C ILE A 17 1.27 3.15 -1.87
N SER A 18 0.57 2.23 -1.20
CA SER A 18 -0.66 1.66 -1.74
C SER A 18 -1.77 2.71 -1.87
N THR A 19 -1.84 3.65 -0.91
CA THR A 19 -2.78 4.76 -0.95
C THR A 19 -2.46 5.70 -2.10
N ALA A 20 -1.19 6.06 -2.29
CA ALA A 20 -0.73 6.89 -3.40
C ALA A 20 -1.09 6.26 -4.75
N TYR A 21 -0.80 4.96 -4.92
CA TYR A 21 -1.10 4.23 -6.15
C TYR A 21 -2.59 4.22 -6.50
N VAL A 22 -3.47 4.00 -5.51
CA VAL A 22 -4.93 3.95 -5.72
C VAL A 22 -5.52 5.33 -5.96
N THR A 23 -5.01 6.35 -5.27
CA THR A 23 -5.58 7.70 -5.29
C THR A 23 -4.93 8.62 -6.34
N GLY A 24 -3.78 8.23 -6.89
CA GLY A 24 -2.95 9.09 -7.74
C GLY A 24 -2.29 10.25 -6.99
N LYS A 25 -2.36 10.29 -5.66
CA LYS A 25 -1.83 11.41 -4.86
C LYS A 25 -0.30 11.26 -4.68
N PRO A 26 0.47 12.35 -4.83
CA PRO A 26 1.90 12.31 -4.63
C PRO A 26 2.28 12.12 -3.16
N ILE A 27 3.42 11.49 -2.93
CA ILE A 27 4.03 11.32 -1.61
C ILE A 27 5.14 12.36 -1.44
N ILE A 28 5.13 13.09 -0.33
CA ILE A 28 6.21 13.98 0.08
C ILE A 28 7.00 13.33 1.21
N THR A 29 8.31 13.37 1.13
CA THR A 29 9.24 12.87 2.14
C THR A 29 10.35 13.89 2.45
N SER A 30 11.14 13.65 3.49
CA SER A 30 12.16 14.58 3.99
C SER A 30 13.43 14.59 3.13
N THR A 31 14.02 13.42 2.87
CA THR A 31 15.34 13.31 2.23
C THR A 31 15.30 12.55 0.90
N LYS A 32 16.33 12.74 0.08
CA LYS A 32 16.51 11.98 -1.16
C LYS A 32 16.71 10.48 -0.91
N SER A 33 17.33 10.12 0.23
CA SER A 33 17.47 8.74 0.65
C SER A 33 16.11 8.12 0.98
N ASN A 34 15.26 8.80 1.74
CA ASN A 34 13.89 8.35 2.01
C ASN A 34 13.09 8.20 0.71
N LYS A 35 13.21 9.16 -0.21
CA LYS A 35 12.59 9.10 -1.54
C LYS A 35 13.04 7.85 -2.30
N ASN A 36 14.34 7.56 -2.33
CA ASN A 36 14.85 6.36 -2.99
C ASN A 36 14.32 5.08 -2.32
N SER A 37 14.30 5.00 -0.98
CA SER A 37 13.74 3.87 -0.26
C SER A 37 12.24 3.66 -0.52
N LEU A 38 11.46 4.74 -0.59
CA LEU A 38 10.04 4.70 -0.97
C LEU A 38 9.87 4.17 -2.41
N MET A 39 10.66 4.68 -3.34
CA MET A 39 10.62 4.25 -4.74
C MET A 39 11.04 2.80 -4.91
N ASP A 40 12.06 2.33 -4.19
CA ASP A 40 12.50 0.95 -4.23
C ASP A 40 11.47 0.01 -3.60
N MET A 41 10.87 0.40 -2.47
CA MET A 41 9.74 -0.33 -1.88
C MET A 41 8.55 -0.38 -2.85
N ALA A 42 8.24 0.71 -3.54
CA ALA A 42 7.17 0.74 -4.53
C ALA A 42 7.46 -0.16 -5.75
N LYS A 43 8.73 -0.27 -6.19
CA LYS A 43 9.14 -1.24 -7.21
C LYS A 43 8.93 -2.67 -6.72
N THR A 44 9.34 -2.99 -5.49
CA THR A 44 9.10 -4.30 -4.86
C THR A 44 7.60 -4.61 -4.75
N MET A 45 6.78 -3.58 -4.56
CA MET A 45 5.31 -3.69 -4.54
C MET A 45 4.68 -3.65 -5.95
N CYS A 46 5.47 -3.57 -7.02
CA CYS A 46 5.00 -3.42 -8.41
C CYS A 46 3.98 -2.27 -8.55
N MET A 47 4.30 -1.10 -8.00
CA MET A 47 3.47 0.12 -7.98
C MET A 47 4.22 1.35 -8.48
N SER A 48 5.49 1.21 -8.90
CA SER A 48 6.39 2.32 -9.23
C SER A 48 5.93 3.24 -10.37
N ASN A 49 5.13 2.73 -11.31
CA ASN A 49 4.82 3.46 -12.54
C ASN A 49 3.70 4.50 -12.38
N ASN A 50 2.93 4.45 -11.29
CA ASN A 50 1.76 5.31 -11.06
C ASN A 50 1.86 6.06 -9.72
N ILE A 51 3.05 6.15 -9.14
CA ILE A 51 3.26 6.94 -7.93
C ILE A 51 4.28 8.04 -8.20
N GLU A 52 4.01 9.21 -7.66
CA GLU A 52 4.94 10.34 -7.66
C GLU A 52 5.46 10.52 -6.24
N VAL A 53 6.78 10.63 -6.10
CA VAL A 53 7.43 10.85 -4.81
C VAL A 53 8.37 12.04 -4.93
N TYR A 54 8.18 13.02 -4.05
CA TYR A 54 8.96 14.25 -3.99
C TYR A 54 9.60 14.39 -2.61
N THR A 55 10.77 14.99 -2.57
CA THR A 55 11.27 15.61 -1.34
C THR A 55 10.53 16.93 -1.10
N ILE A 56 10.54 17.41 0.14
CA ILE A 56 9.95 18.72 0.47
C ILE A 56 10.52 19.85 -0.40
N ASN A 57 11.82 19.81 -0.72
CA ASN A 57 12.47 20.82 -1.57
C ASN A 57 12.01 20.74 -3.02
N GLU A 58 11.99 19.53 -3.61
CA GLU A 58 11.46 19.33 -4.96
C GLU A 58 10.00 19.81 -5.06
N TRP A 59 9.17 19.48 -4.05
CA TRP A 59 7.77 19.92 -4.05
C TRP A 59 7.63 21.45 -4.05
N LEU A 60 8.37 22.13 -3.17
CA LEU A 60 8.33 23.60 -3.06
C LEU A 60 8.86 24.32 -4.30
N GLU A 61 9.82 23.72 -5.02
CA GLU A 61 10.32 24.25 -6.29
C GLU A 61 9.24 24.26 -7.38
N PHE A 62 8.49 23.17 -7.51
CA PHE A 62 7.42 23.02 -8.51
C PHE A 62 6.12 23.71 -8.10
N HIS A 63 5.83 23.84 -6.80
CA HIS A 63 4.55 24.29 -6.26
C HIS A 63 4.69 25.55 -5.39
N ARG A 64 5.23 26.63 -5.96
CA ARG A 64 5.44 27.91 -5.24
C ARG A 64 4.14 28.60 -4.82
N SER A 65 3.04 28.37 -5.52
CA SER A 65 1.73 28.91 -5.18
C SER A 65 0.86 27.86 -4.50
N TYR A 66 0.20 28.26 -3.42
CA TYR A 66 -0.80 27.44 -2.77
C TYR A 66 -1.96 27.17 -3.73
N THR A 67 -2.22 25.90 -4.00
CA THR A 67 -3.34 25.43 -4.83
C THR A 67 -4.32 24.67 -3.95
N PRO A 68 -5.55 25.20 -3.72
CA PRO A 68 -6.46 24.67 -2.70
C PRO A 68 -6.98 23.25 -2.94
N ASN A 69 -6.76 22.67 -4.13
CA ASN A 69 -7.25 21.35 -4.52
C ASN A 69 -6.14 20.27 -4.64
N ASN A 70 -4.90 20.57 -4.26
CA ASN A 70 -3.80 19.60 -4.33
C ASN A 70 -3.75 18.79 -3.03
N GLU A 71 -4.29 17.57 -3.06
CA GLU A 71 -4.18 16.62 -1.95
C GLU A 71 -2.89 15.80 -2.05
N ILE A 72 -2.12 15.78 -0.95
CA ILE A 72 -0.82 15.09 -0.87
C ILE A 72 -0.79 14.09 0.29
N LEU A 73 0.13 13.13 0.21
CA LEU A 73 0.49 12.23 1.30
C LEU A 73 1.88 12.60 1.83
N ILE A 74 2.08 12.54 3.14
CA ILE A 74 3.36 12.92 3.77
C ILE A 74 3.89 11.71 4.54
N ASP A 75 5.13 11.31 4.25
CA ASP A 75 5.87 10.27 4.97
C ASP A 75 6.78 10.91 6.03
N ASP A 76 6.85 10.32 7.22
CA ASP A 76 7.62 10.83 8.38
C ASP A 76 7.37 12.33 8.68
N VAL A 77 6.11 12.64 8.99
CA VAL A 77 5.62 14.02 9.26
C VAL A 77 6.49 14.78 10.27
N ASP A 78 6.97 14.10 11.31
CA ASP A 78 7.81 14.66 12.36
C ASP A 78 9.14 15.22 11.83
N LEU A 79 9.74 14.58 10.83
CA LEU A 79 10.98 15.05 10.21
C LEU A 79 10.75 16.28 9.33
N ILE A 80 9.57 16.37 8.69
CA ILE A 80 9.25 17.43 7.73
C ILE A 80 8.73 18.69 8.45
N LEU A 81 8.01 18.51 9.55
CA LEU A 81 7.29 19.59 10.23
C LEU A 81 8.22 20.73 10.66
N GLY A 82 9.37 20.40 11.26
CA GLY A 82 10.34 21.42 11.71
C GLY A 82 10.93 22.22 10.55
N GLU A 83 11.28 21.56 9.45
CA GLU A 83 11.85 22.20 8.26
C GLU A 83 10.84 23.14 7.59
N VAL A 84 9.59 22.69 7.44
CA VAL A 84 8.51 23.47 6.83
C VAL A 84 8.16 24.69 7.68
N LEU A 85 7.97 24.50 8.99
CA LEU A 85 7.64 25.60 9.89
C LEU A 85 8.76 26.65 9.93
N SER A 86 10.02 26.22 9.95
CA SER A 86 11.16 27.13 9.96
C SER A 86 11.22 27.98 8.69
N LYS A 87 11.03 27.37 7.52
CA LYS A 87 10.98 28.08 6.23
C LYS A 87 9.80 29.04 6.14
N PHE A 88 8.62 28.60 6.59
CA PHE A 88 7.39 29.40 6.50
C PHE A 88 7.42 30.62 7.44
N LEU A 89 7.88 30.43 8.68
CA LEU A 89 7.94 31.49 9.69
C LEU A 89 9.22 32.34 9.59
N ASN A 90 10.19 31.93 8.75
CA ASN A 90 11.51 32.55 8.63
C ASN A 90 12.25 32.66 9.99
N VAL A 91 12.13 31.62 10.81
CA VAL A 91 12.78 31.52 12.13
C VAL A 91 13.30 30.10 12.35
N ASN A 92 14.25 29.93 13.28
CA ASN A 92 14.67 28.62 13.72
C ASN A 92 13.67 28.04 14.73
N VAL A 93 12.82 27.12 14.31
CA VAL A 93 11.84 26.47 15.20
C VAL A 93 12.54 25.41 16.04
N ILE A 94 12.65 25.68 17.35
CA ILE A 94 13.38 24.80 18.29
C ILE A 94 12.48 23.70 18.85
N ALA A 95 11.20 24.01 19.09
CA ALA A 95 10.24 23.08 19.65
C ALA A 95 8.82 23.41 19.18
N GLY A 96 8.01 22.38 19.02
CA GLY A 96 6.57 22.47 18.79
C GLY A 96 5.89 21.33 19.54
N THR A 97 4.73 21.61 20.13
CA THR A 97 3.92 20.58 20.80
C THR A 97 2.76 20.22 19.90
N MET A 98 2.44 18.93 19.83
CA MET A 98 1.24 18.46 19.16
C MET A 98 0.41 17.71 20.18
N THR A 99 -0.77 18.26 20.47
CA THR A 99 -1.82 17.47 21.11
C THR A 99 -2.53 16.73 20.00
N VAL A 100 -2.00 15.57 19.62
CA VAL A 100 -2.81 14.60 18.90
C VAL A 100 -3.88 14.18 19.91
N PRO A 101 -5.19 14.24 19.61
CA PRO A 101 -6.11 13.42 20.38
C PRO A 101 -5.53 12.02 20.27
N MET A 102 -4.92 11.52 21.35
CA MET A 102 -4.70 10.11 21.45
C MET A 102 -6.09 9.56 21.22
N ASP A 103 -6.29 8.79 20.16
CA ASP A 103 -7.32 7.79 20.27
C ASP A 103 -6.93 7.06 21.56
N ASP A 104 -7.60 7.38 22.68
CA ASP A 104 -7.36 6.85 24.04
C ASP A 104 -7.52 5.33 24.12
N VAL A 105 -7.68 4.73 22.97
CA VAL A 105 -7.41 3.36 22.73
C VAL A 105 -5.88 3.19 22.84
N LYS A 106 -5.45 2.74 24.02
CA LYS A 106 -4.51 1.60 24.11
C LYS A 106 -4.70 0.72 22.87
N ASN A 107 -3.72 -0.03 22.43
CA ASN A 107 -3.95 -1.08 21.41
C ASN A 107 -4.97 -2.18 21.83
N ASP A 108 -5.90 -1.88 22.74
CA ASP A 108 -7.19 -2.48 23.04
C ASP A 108 -8.33 -1.83 22.22
N ILE A 109 -8.13 -1.44 20.95
CA ILE A 109 -9.27 -1.51 20.01
C ILE A 109 -9.42 -3.01 19.99
N LYS A 110 -10.36 -3.50 20.81
CA LYS A 110 -10.78 -4.89 20.80
C LYS A 110 -10.76 -5.27 19.34
N GLU A 111 -9.97 -6.29 19.02
CA GLU A 111 -9.80 -6.84 17.68
C GLU A 111 -11.13 -6.91 16.92
N THR A 112 -12.23 -7.00 17.67
CA THR A 112 -13.65 -6.93 17.30
C THR A 112 -14.13 -5.72 16.46
N ASP A 113 -13.52 -4.53 16.48
CA ASP A 113 -14.04 -3.36 15.71
C ASP A 113 -13.30 -3.09 14.39
N LYS A 114 -12.22 -3.82 14.09
CA LYS A 114 -11.58 -3.71 12.79
C LYS A 114 -12.46 -4.41 11.75
N LYS A 115 -12.63 -3.79 10.57
CA LYS A 115 -13.36 -4.45 9.48
C LYS A 115 -12.48 -5.55 8.92
N HIS A 116 -12.85 -6.80 9.17
CA HIS A 116 -12.22 -7.98 8.61
C HIS A 116 -12.89 -8.33 7.28
N GLY A 117 -12.12 -8.84 6.33
CA GLY A 117 -12.59 -9.24 5.02
C GLY A 117 -11.67 -10.25 4.36
N TYR A 118 -12.02 -10.61 3.14
CA TYR A 118 -11.28 -11.51 2.26
C TYR A 118 -11.27 -11.01 0.82
N TRP A 119 -10.29 -11.52 0.06
CA TRP A 119 -10.10 -11.20 -1.34
C TRP A 119 -11.06 -12.03 -2.20
N LEU A 120 -11.83 -11.35 -3.05
CA LEU A 120 -12.71 -11.95 -4.04
C LEU A 120 -12.00 -11.91 -5.39
N ALA A 121 -11.52 -13.05 -5.89
CA ALA A 121 -10.98 -13.15 -7.24
C ALA A 121 -12.12 -13.50 -8.20
N LEU A 122 -12.35 -12.64 -9.19
CA LEU A 122 -13.31 -12.87 -10.28
C LEU A 122 -12.51 -12.98 -11.56
N ASP A 123 -12.64 -14.09 -12.28
CA ASP A 123 -12.00 -14.39 -13.56
C ASP A 123 -12.93 -14.17 -14.76
N GLU A 124 -14.22 -13.92 -14.53
CA GLU A 124 -15.21 -13.72 -15.60
C GLU A 124 -15.12 -12.33 -16.28
N CYS A 125 -14.67 -12.32 -17.54
CA CYS A 125 -14.78 -11.24 -18.53
C CYS A 125 -14.45 -9.81 -18.03
N ALA A 126 -15.31 -8.81 -18.28
CA ALA A 126 -15.01 -7.39 -18.03
C ALA A 126 -14.80 -7.04 -16.55
N ASN A 127 -15.21 -7.92 -15.64
CA ASN A 127 -15.07 -7.76 -14.20
C ASN A 127 -13.82 -8.46 -13.65
N GLU A 128 -12.97 -9.03 -14.52
CA GLU A 128 -11.75 -9.73 -14.15
C GLU A 128 -10.87 -8.91 -13.19
N GLY A 129 -10.61 -9.45 -12.00
CA GLY A 129 -9.77 -8.82 -11.00
C GLY A 129 -10.09 -9.24 -9.58
N VAL A 130 -9.40 -8.63 -8.64
CA VAL A 130 -9.60 -8.93 -7.23
C VAL A 130 -10.18 -7.77 -6.49
N TYR A 131 -11.19 -8.08 -5.69
CA TYR A 131 -12.03 -7.13 -4.99
C TYR A 131 -11.91 -7.35 -3.49
N CYS A 132 -12.11 -6.28 -2.73
CA CYS A 132 -12.25 -6.36 -1.29
C CYS A 132 -13.72 -6.61 -0.94
N SER A 133 -14.02 -7.71 -0.24
CA SER A 133 -15.37 -8.04 0.25
C SER A 133 -16.01 -6.99 1.15
N VAL A 134 -15.23 -6.12 1.79
CA VAL A 134 -15.76 -5.08 2.69
C VAL A 134 -16.23 -3.84 1.93
N CYS A 135 -15.52 -3.45 0.87
CA CYS A 135 -15.81 -2.19 0.15
C CYS A 135 -16.22 -2.40 -1.31
N ASN A 136 -16.19 -3.64 -1.80
CA ASN A 136 -16.53 -4.07 -3.15
C ASN A 136 -15.79 -3.32 -4.26
N LYS A 137 -14.71 -2.62 -3.93
CA LYS A 137 -13.88 -1.95 -4.92
C LYS A 137 -12.82 -2.90 -5.46
N LYS A 138 -12.60 -2.82 -6.76
CA LYS A 138 -11.50 -3.50 -7.45
C LYS A 138 -10.18 -2.99 -6.91
N VAL A 139 -9.31 -3.92 -6.52
CA VAL A 139 -8.01 -3.62 -5.91
C VAL A 139 -6.86 -3.94 -6.86
N TYR A 140 -6.97 -5.01 -7.66
CA TYR A 140 -5.98 -5.37 -8.67
C TYR A 140 -6.61 -6.17 -9.83
N LYS A 141 -5.89 -6.29 -10.96
CA LYS A 141 -6.24 -7.24 -12.03
C LYS A 141 -5.79 -8.65 -11.63
N LEU A 142 -6.48 -9.69 -12.12
CA LEU A 142 -6.30 -11.09 -11.69
C LEU A 142 -4.85 -11.58 -11.89
N ASN A 143 -4.23 -11.21 -13.01
CA ASN A 143 -2.82 -11.54 -13.31
C ASN A 143 -1.79 -10.97 -12.31
N TYR A 144 -2.18 -10.04 -11.44
CA TYR A 144 -1.31 -9.50 -10.37
C TYR A 144 -1.69 -10.05 -8.98
N ALA A 145 -2.65 -10.96 -8.90
CA ALA A 145 -3.20 -11.43 -7.63
C ALA A 145 -2.18 -12.19 -6.78
N ASN A 146 -1.41 -13.07 -7.41
CA ASN A 146 -0.48 -13.97 -6.70
C ASN A 146 0.66 -13.23 -5.97
N GLN A 147 1.00 -12.01 -6.40
CA GLN A 147 2.03 -11.19 -5.74
C GLN A 147 1.47 -10.32 -4.61
N LYS A 148 0.18 -9.91 -4.69
CA LYS A 148 -0.44 -8.91 -3.79
C LYS A 148 -1.48 -9.46 -2.82
N LEU A 149 -1.96 -10.69 -3.00
CA LEU A 149 -2.73 -11.46 -2.00
C LEU A 149 -2.01 -11.55 -0.64
N LYS A 150 -0.69 -11.31 -0.60
CA LYS A 150 0.12 -11.20 0.62
C LYS A 150 -0.18 -9.98 1.49
N SER A 151 -0.83 -8.94 0.95
CA SER A 151 -1.19 -7.77 1.75
C SER A 151 -2.28 -8.15 2.75
N LYS A 152 -1.98 -7.99 4.05
CA LYS A 152 -2.94 -8.17 5.14
C LYS A 152 -4.01 -7.07 5.19
N TYR A 153 -3.94 -6.05 4.32
CA TYR A 153 -4.84 -4.90 4.38
C TYR A 153 -5.36 -4.49 3.00
N CYS A 154 -6.64 -4.11 2.94
CA CYS A 154 -7.24 -3.47 1.78
C CYS A 154 -6.74 -2.02 1.65
N PRO A 155 -6.19 -1.61 0.49
CA PRO A 155 -5.66 -0.25 0.31
C PRO A 155 -6.75 0.81 0.12
N ASN A 156 -7.98 0.42 -0.24
CA ASN A 156 -9.08 1.36 -0.45
C ASN A 156 -9.87 1.67 0.84
N CYS A 157 -10.02 0.71 1.76
CA CYS A 157 -10.81 0.91 2.99
C CYS A 157 -10.07 0.58 4.29
N GLY A 158 -8.85 0.03 4.23
CA GLY A 158 -8.06 -0.33 5.41
C GLY A 158 -8.51 -1.59 6.14
N ALA A 159 -9.48 -2.35 5.59
CA ALA A 159 -9.93 -3.62 6.15
C ALA A 159 -8.77 -4.63 6.27
N ILE A 160 -8.79 -5.47 7.30
CA ILE A 160 -7.83 -6.58 7.47
C ILE A 160 -8.31 -7.76 6.64
N MET A 161 -7.42 -8.32 5.82
CA MET A 161 -7.73 -9.35 4.83
C MET A 161 -7.35 -10.73 5.35
N ASP A 162 -7.93 -11.13 6.48
CA ASP A 162 -7.68 -12.36 7.23
C ASP A 162 -8.96 -13.23 7.38
N GLY A 163 -10.09 -12.77 6.85
CA GLY A 163 -11.40 -13.41 6.97
C GLY A 163 -11.59 -14.58 6.02
N LYS A 164 -10.88 -15.70 6.25
CA LYS A 164 -10.92 -16.97 5.50
C LYS A 164 -10.42 -16.94 4.04
N GLU A 165 -9.49 -17.85 3.78
CA GLU A 165 -9.29 -18.48 2.47
C GLU A 165 -10.62 -19.13 2.05
N ALA A 166 -11.12 -18.80 0.87
CA ALA A 166 -12.14 -19.62 0.25
C ALA A 166 -11.50 -20.99 -0.04
N THR A 167 -11.72 -21.94 0.86
CA THR A 167 -11.71 -23.36 0.55
C THR A 167 -12.78 -23.60 -0.51
N GLU A 168 -12.41 -23.44 -1.76
CA GLU A 168 -12.85 -24.33 -2.81
C GLU A 168 -11.59 -25.07 -3.27
N THR A 169 -11.30 -26.18 -2.59
CA THR A 169 -10.67 -27.30 -3.30
C THR A 169 -11.62 -27.61 -4.45
N ASP A 170 -11.31 -27.07 -5.63
CA ASP A 170 -11.74 -27.67 -6.87
C ASP A 170 -11.24 -29.10 -6.83
N LYS A 171 -12.16 -30.04 -6.63
CA LYS A 171 -11.85 -31.46 -6.48
C LYS A 171 -11.45 -32.11 -7.81
N ASN A 172 -11.15 -31.34 -8.85
CA ASN A 172 -10.60 -31.83 -10.11
C ASN A 172 -9.49 -30.86 -10.58
N ASP A 173 -8.27 -31.07 -10.07
CA ASP A 173 -7.08 -30.48 -10.67
C ASP A 173 -6.68 -31.34 -11.86
N ASP A 174 -7.23 -31.04 -13.04
CA ASP A 174 -6.96 -31.75 -14.31
C ASP A 174 -5.59 -31.38 -14.91
N ARG A 175 -4.69 -30.73 -14.16
CA ARG A 175 -3.34 -30.43 -14.63
C ARG A 175 -2.48 -31.70 -14.68
N PRO A 176 -1.61 -31.86 -15.69
CA PRO A 176 -0.69 -32.98 -15.76
C PRO A 176 0.12 -33.14 -14.46
N GLN A 177 0.34 -34.38 -14.02
CA GLN A 177 1.02 -34.68 -12.75
C GLN A 177 2.39 -33.97 -12.60
N CYS A 178 3.10 -33.75 -13.71
CA CYS A 178 4.37 -33.01 -13.72
C CYS A 178 4.25 -31.56 -13.23
N CYS A 179 3.09 -30.93 -13.37
CA CYS A 179 2.82 -29.58 -12.86
C CYS A 179 2.41 -29.58 -11.38
N ILE A 180 1.81 -30.67 -10.91
CA ILE A 180 1.41 -30.86 -9.50
C ILE A 180 2.65 -31.09 -8.63
N ASP A 181 3.64 -31.83 -9.15
CA ASP A 181 4.85 -32.16 -8.39
C ASP A 181 5.85 -30.99 -8.28
N HIS A 182 5.73 -29.97 -9.13
CA HIS A 182 6.66 -28.82 -9.21
C HIS A 182 6.23 -27.57 -8.42
N ASP A 183 5.24 -27.70 -7.54
CA ASP A 183 4.52 -26.61 -6.86
C ASP A 183 5.32 -25.88 -5.75
N LYS A 184 6.61 -25.61 -5.98
CA LYS A 184 7.44 -24.85 -5.03
C LYS A 184 8.33 -23.76 -5.60
N TYR A 185 8.58 -23.72 -6.91
CA TYR A 185 9.34 -22.61 -7.51
C TYR A 185 8.85 -22.38 -8.95
N PHE A 186 7.97 -21.38 -9.13
CA PHE A 186 7.56 -20.91 -10.46
C PHE A 186 8.77 -20.31 -11.20
N SER A 187 9.51 -21.18 -11.91
CA SER A 187 10.55 -20.79 -12.88
C SER A 187 10.83 -21.84 -13.97
N THR A 188 10.17 -23.00 -14.02
CA THR A 188 10.53 -24.04 -15.02
C THR A 188 9.35 -24.75 -15.67
N CYS A 189 8.16 -24.14 -15.76
CA CYS A 189 7.08 -24.71 -16.59
C CYS A 189 7.33 -24.57 -18.11
N ASP A 190 8.31 -23.76 -18.53
CA ASP A 190 8.70 -23.63 -19.95
C ASP A 190 9.53 -24.81 -20.49
N THR A 191 9.74 -25.88 -19.71
CA THR A 191 10.47 -27.10 -20.15
C THR A 191 9.61 -28.35 -20.29
N CYS A 192 8.28 -28.23 -20.25
CA CYS A 192 7.39 -29.34 -20.64
C CYS A 192 7.04 -29.29 -22.13
N GLU A 193 8.07 -29.19 -22.99
CA GLU A 193 7.98 -29.72 -24.35
C GLU A 193 8.78 -31.03 -24.39
N PHE A 194 8.15 -32.04 -24.99
CA PHE A 194 8.61 -33.39 -25.36
C PHE A 194 8.38 -34.54 -24.37
N GLY A 195 7.52 -35.48 -24.83
CA GLY A 195 7.86 -36.90 -24.75
C GLY A 195 6.71 -37.90 -24.87
N GLU A 196 6.03 -37.99 -26.03
CA GLU A 196 6.09 -39.16 -26.95
C GLU A 196 5.43 -38.80 -28.30
#